data_AF-A0A8T3P3W1-F1
#
_entry.id   AF-A0A8T3P3W1-F1
#
_cell.length_a   1.000
_cell.length_b   1.000
_cell.length_c   1.000
_cell.angle_alpha   90.00
_cell.angle_beta   90.00
_cell.angle_gamma   90.00
#
_symmetry.space_group_name_H-M   'P 1'
#
loop_
_entity.id
_entity.type
_entity.pdbx_description
1 polymer ?
#
loop_
_entity_poly.entity_id
_entity_poly.type
_entity_poly.pdbx_seq_one_letter_code
_entity_poly.pdbx_strand_id
1 'polypeptide(L)'
;MERLITDFCFLPAYQDVFTGETHLPLGADGGVSSTHTLHGLPDTWVLSLDDEGRPLVLKAHITAGFMCSGRFYTPDELASISYDG
;
A
#
# COMPACT_ATOMS: atom_id res chain seq x y z
N MET A 1 6.27 -14.78 -22.46
CA MET A 1 6.97 -14.61 -21.17
C MET A 1 5.94 -14.04 -20.21
N GLU A 2 5.04 -14.91 -19.77
CA GLU A 2 3.85 -14.58 -18.99
C GLU A 2 4.12 -15.14 -17.61
N ARG A 3 4.55 -14.25 -16.69
CA ARG A 3 4.71 -14.65 -15.29
C ARG A 3 3.32 -14.97 -14.79
N LEU A 4 3.09 -16.23 -14.43
CA LEU A 4 1.96 -16.68 -13.65
C LEU A 4 1.91 -15.86 -12.35
N ILE A 5 1.08 -14.82 -12.31
CA ILE A 5 0.71 -14.14 -11.07
C ILE A 5 -0.50 -14.90 -10.54
N THR A 6 -0.28 -16.16 -10.13
CA THR A 6 -1.33 -16.96 -9.51
C THR A 6 -0.76 -17.56 -8.24
N ASP A 7 -0.74 -16.75 -7.18
CA ASP A 7 -1.14 -17.19 -5.84
C ASP A 7 -1.36 -15.94 -4.98
N PHE A 8 -2.62 -15.61 -4.66
CA PHE A 8 -3.08 -14.72 -3.58
C PHE A 8 -2.11 -13.62 -3.08
N CYS A 9 -1.60 -12.77 -3.97
CA CYS A 9 -0.53 -11.83 -3.61
C CYS A 9 -1.11 -10.56 -2.97
N PHE A 10 -1.16 -10.55 -1.63
CA PHE A 10 -1.40 -9.33 -0.86
C PHE A 10 -0.18 -8.42 -0.97
N LEU A 11 -0.24 -7.45 -1.90
CA LEU A 11 0.78 -6.42 -2.03
C LEU A 11 0.48 -5.30 -1.04
N PRO A 12 1.48 -4.74 -0.34
CA PRO A 12 1.26 -3.58 0.52
C PRO A 12 0.70 -2.42 -0.32
N ALA A 13 -0.25 -1.70 0.24
CA ALA A 13 -0.89 -0.56 -0.42
C ALA A 13 -1.31 0.49 0.62
N TYR A 14 -1.52 1.70 0.14
CA TYR A 14 -2.12 2.80 0.89
C TYR A 14 -3.33 3.32 0.14
N GLN A 15 -4.39 3.63 0.87
CA GLN A 15 -5.61 4.21 0.31
C GLN A 15 -5.99 5.50 1.04
N ASP A 16 -6.33 6.51 0.27
CA ASP A 16 -7.04 7.69 0.78
C ASP A 16 -8.50 7.32 1.04
N VAL A 17 -8.94 7.38 2.30
CA VAL A 17 -10.30 6.94 2.66
C VAL A 17 -11.40 7.90 2.20
N PHE A 18 -11.06 9.12 1.78
CA PHE A 18 -12.02 10.09 1.27
C PHE A 18 -12.24 9.94 -0.24
N THR A 19 -11.18 9.69 -1.01
CA THR A 19 -11.26 9.59 -2.48
C THR A 19 -11.30 8.15 -2.99
N GLY A 20 -10.84 7.18 -2.18
CA GLY A 20 -10.63 5.79 -2.59
C GLY A 20 -9.38 5.60 -3.47
N GLU A 21 -8.62 6.66 -3.73
CA GLU A 21 -7.37 6.57 -4.48
C GLU A 21 -6.38 5.66 -3.75
N THR A 22 -5.76 4.75 -4.49
CA THR A 22 -4.90 3.70 -3.93
C THR A 22 -3.55 3.70 -4.62
N HIS A 23 -2.47 3.68 -3.86
CA HIS A 23 -1.11 3.61 -4.37
C HIS A 23 -0.31 2.47 -3.75
N LEU A 24 0.53 1.85 -4.57
CA LEU A 24 1.49 0.86 -4.12
C LEU A 24 2.79 1.58 -3.74
N PRO A 25 3.34 1.31 -2.55
CA PRO A 25 4.61 1.90 -2.18
C PRO A 25 5.75 1.29 -3.00
N LEU A 26 6.79 2.08 -3.22
CA LEU A 26 7.97 1.67 -3.98
C LEU A 26 9.13 1.34 -3.04
N GLY A 27 9.98 0.41 -3.47
CA GLY A 27 11.28 0.15 -2.87
C GLY A 27 12.30 1.21 -3.27
N ALA A 28 13.52 1.09 -2.73
CA ALA A 28 14.65 1.95 -3.10
C ALA A 28 15.01 1.84 -4.59
N ASP A 29 14.80 0.66 -5.19
CA ASP A 29 15.03 0.40 -6.62
C ASP A 29 13.90 0.93 -7.53
N GLY A 30 12.85 1.56 -6.98
CA GLY A 30 11.72 2.11 -7.72
C GLY A 30 10.66 1.09 -8.17
N GLY A 31 10.87 -0.21 -7.89
CA GLY A 31 9.84 -1.25 -8.06
C GLY A 31 8.82 -1.28 -6.92
N VAL A 32 7.67 -1.93 -7.13
CA VAL A 32 6.67 -2.13 -6.06
C VAL A 32 7.31 -2.85 -4.88
N SER A 33 7.15 -2.29 -3.68
CA SER A 33 7.70 -2.85 -2.46
C SER A 33 6.89 -4.05 -1.98
N SER A 34 7.58 -5.02 -1.37
CA SER A 34 6.93 -6.12 -0.64
C SER A 34 6.60 -5.75 0.82
N THR A 35 6.98 -4.55 1.26
CA THR A 35 6.70 -4.01 2.60
C THR A 35 6.10 -2.60 2.53
N HIS A 36 5.43 -2.18 3.61
CA HIS A 36 4.86 -0.84 3.76
C HIS A 36 5.96 0.23 3.94
N THR A 37 6.65 0.57 2.87
CA THR A 37 7.47 1.78 2.78
C THR A 37 6.57 2.99 2.51
N LEU A 38 7.08 4.20 2.75
CA LEU A 38 6.37 5.44 2.39
C LEU A 38 6.83 6.01 1.03
N HIS A 39 7.83 5.38 0.42
CA HIS A 39 8.47 5.88 -0.78
C HIS A 39 7.57 5.69 -2.01
N GLY A 40 7.61 6.66 -2.93
CA GLY A 40 6.80 6.65 -4.16
C GLY A 40 5.33 6.97 -3.96
N LEU A 41 4.90 7.33 -2.74
CA LEU A 41 3.56 7.83 -2.49
C LEU A 41 3.41 9.30 -2.96
N PRO A 42 2.18 9.74 -3.28
CA PRO A 42 1.93 11.12 -3.67
C PRO A 42 2.43 12.11 -2.61
N ASP A 43 3.11 13.17 -3.03
CA ASP A 43 3.56 14.25 -2.13
C ASP A 43 2.38 14.87 -1.38
N THR A 44 1.21 14.94 -2.01
CA THR A 44 -0.03 15.43 -1.42
C THR A 44 -0.52 14.60 -0.25
N TRP A 45 -0.09 13.35 -0.09
CA TRP A 45 -0.46 12.47 1.02
C TRP A 45 0.50 12.60 2.22
N VAL A 46 1.68 13.17 1.99
CA VAL A 46 2.73 13.30 3.00
C VAL A 46 2.44 14.53 3.88
N LEU A 47 2.41 14.31 5.19
CA LEU A 47 2.25 15.35 6.19
C LEU A 47 3.59 15.93 6.65
N SER A 48 4.64 15.10 6.68
CA SER A 48 5.98 15.53 7.09
C SER A 48 7.08 14.68 6.45
N LEU A 49 8.22 15.31 6.23
CA LEU A 49 9.44 14.73 5.65
C LEU A 49 10.54 14.66 6.71
N ASP A 50 11.48 13.73 6.56
CA ASP A 50 12.73 13.73 7.33
C ASP A 50 13.75 14.75 6.78
N ASP A 51 14.93 14.88 7.42
CA ASP A 51 16.00 15.81 7.03
C ASP A 51 16.54 15.52 5.61
N GLU A 52 16.50 14.25 5.18
CA GLU A 52 16.87 13.82 3.82
C GLU A 52 15.72 13.98 2.81
N GLY A 53 14.58 14.56 3.21
CA GLY A 53 13.43 14.83 2.35
C GLY A 53 12.57 13.60 2.05
N ARG A 54 12.71 12.49 2.79
CA ARG A 54 11.89 11.29 2.59
C ARG A 54 10.61 11.39 3.41
N PRO A 55 9.49 10.82 2.94
CA PRO A 55 8.24 10.80 3.68
C PRO A 55 8.42 10.10 5.03
N LEU A 56 8.03 10.81 6.10
CA LEU A 56 8.10 10.34 7.48
C LEU A 56 6.70 10.11 8.07
N VAL A 57 5.75 10.97 7.74
CA VAL A 57 4.38 10.92 8.26
C VAL A 57 3.39 11.15 7.12
N LEU A 58 2.34 10.31 7.05
CA LEU A 58 1.22 10.50 6.12
C LEU A 58 0.06 11.24 6.81
N LYS A 59 -0.82 11.84 6.02
CA LYS A 59 -2.08 12.39 6.52
C LYS A 59 -2.93 11.29 7.16
N ALA A 60 -3.66 11.64 8.23
CA ALA A 60 -4.41 10.68 9.05
C ALA A 60 -5.52 9.90 8.30
N HIS A 61 -5.96 10.40 7.15
CA HIS A 61 -6.96 9.72 6.31
C HIS A 61 -6.33 8.73 5.31
N ILE A 62 -5.00 8.59 5.29
CA ILE A 62 -4.33 7.59 4.48
C ILE A 62 -4.20 6.31 5.32
N THR A 63 -4.84 5.25 4.87
CA THR A 63 -4.86 3.95 5.55
C THR A 63 -3.92 2.97 4.87
N ALA A 64 -3.09 2.30 5.67
CA ALA A 64 -2.28 1.17 5.21
C ALA A 64 -3.14 -0.10 5.11
N GLY A 65 -2.98 -0.84 4.02
CA GLY A 65 -3.64 -2.12 3.80
C GLY A 65 -2.96 -2.88 2.69
N PHE A 66 -3.71 -3.73 1.99
CA PHE A 66 -3.17 -4.60 0.96
C PHE A 66 -4.03 -4.61 -0.29
N MET A 67 -3.40 -4.60 -1.45
CA MET A 67 -4.06 -4.85 -2.73
C MET A 67 -4.02 -6.34 -3.05
N CYS A 68 -5.18 -6.92 -3.32
CA CYS A 68 -5.30 -8.28 -3.83
C CYS A 68 -6.41 -8.32 -4.88
N SER A 69 -6.10 -8.89 -6.05
CA SER A 69 -7.06 -9.02 -7.16
C SER A 69 -7.77 -7.70 -7.55
N GLY A 70 -7.03 -6.58 -7.52
CA GLY A 70 -7.55 -5.24 -7.83
C GLY A 70 -8.46 -4.62 -6.76
N ARG A 71 -8.58 -5.24 -5.58
CA ARG A 71 -9.30 -4.71 -4.43
C ARG A 71 -8.35 -4.41 -3.27
N PHE A 72 -8.56 -3.26 -2.64
CA PHE A 72 -7.90 -2.91 -1.38
C PHE A 72 -8.61 -3.59 -0.21
N TYR A 73 -7.81 -4.14 0.70
CA TYR A 73 -8.26 -4.74 1.95
C TYR A 73 -7.53 -4.06 3.11
N THR A 74 -8.30 -3.64 4.10
CA THR A 74 -7.74 -3.22 5.38
C THR A 74 -7.20 -4.44 6.16
N PRO A 75 -6.29 -4.25 7.13
CA PRO A 75 -5.81 -5.33 7.99
C PRO A 75 -6.95 -6.04 8.75
N ASP A 76 -7.98 -5.29 9.14
CA ASP A 76 -9.18 -5.81 9.80
C ASP A 76 -10.01 -6.68 8.86
N GLU A 77 -10.28 -6.20 7.63
CA GLU A 77 -10.95 -7.01 6.61
C GLU A 77 -10.18 -8.31 6.36
N LEU A 78 -8.86 -8.25 6.22
CA LEU A 78 -8.02 -9.43 6.03
C LEU A 78 -8.13 -10.44 7.17
N ALA A 79 -8.09 -9.97 8.41
CA ALA A 79 -8.26 -10.82 9.58
C ALA A 79 -9.65 -11.47 9.62
N SER A 80 -10.66 -10.82 9.03
CA SER A 80 -12.01 -11.36 8.90
C SER A 80 -12.20 -12.29 7.70
N ILE A 81 -11.26 -12.35 6.74
CA ILE A 81 -11.27 -13.34 5.67
C ILE A 81 -10.94 -14.69 6.32
N SER A 82 -11.98 -15.37 6.77
CA SER A 82 -11.89 -16.75 7.23
C SER A 82 -11.46 -17.59 6.02
N TYR A 83 -10.33 -18.29 6.14
CA TYR A 83 -9.99 -19.36 5.19
C TYR A 83 -11.09 -20.43 5.32
N ASP A 84 -12.10 -20.36 4.46
CA ASP A 84 -12.97 -21.49 4.16
C ASP A 84 -12.09 -22.51 3.42
N GLY A 85 -11.49 -23.41 4.21
CA GLY A 85 -10.63 -24.49 3.74
C GLY A 85 -11.44 -25.70 3.29
#